data_AF-V7F749-F1
#
_entry.id   AF-V7F749-F1
#
_cell.length_a   1.000
_cell.length_b   1.000
_cell.length_c   1.000
_cell.angle_alpha   90.00
_cell.angle_beta   90.00
_cell.angle_gamma   90.00
#
_symmetry.space_group_name_H-M   'P 1'
#
loop_
_entity.id
_entity.type
_entity.pdbx_description
1 polymer ?
#
loop_
_entity_poly.entity_id
_entity_poly.type
_entity_poly.pdbx_seq_one_letter_code
_entity_poly.pdbx_strand_id
1 'polypeptide(L)'
;MLMREVNHRVKSVFDHHFDPRDQQAGRKPGRIGSALCHTFMPLLVRLTWPLAVPKIFGPAAVSTVSASAMKELASRPSQLRSTSAESGLLVPSALLRSSYKEVSVPAGILAGDGDRLLDAKGQAHRLHADVPGSLIHIVQNSGHMVHHSASQAVLAMIHTVVATAGANDEALRRTHD
;
A
#
# COMPACT_ATOMS: atom_id res chain seq x y z
N MET A 1 4.15 22.69 7.28
CA MET A 1 3.38 23.62 6.44
C MET A 1 3.81 23.49 4.97
N LEU A 2 5.09 23.73 4.64
CA LEU A 2 5.64 23.65 3.27
C LEU A 2 5.40 22.32 2.53
N MET A 3 5.52 21.16 3.19
CA MET A 3 5.27 19.84 2.55
C MET A 3 3.80 19.51 2.34
N ARG A 4 2.88 20.09 3.12
CA ARG A 4 1.43 19.88 2.96
C ARG A 4 0.95 20.58 1.68
N GLU A 5 1.54 21.73 1.38
CA GLU A 5 1.28 22.57 0.23
C GLU A 5 1.91 22.03 -1.06
N VAL A 6 3.11 21.47 -0.97
CA VAL A 6 3.73 20.70 -2.08
C VAL A 6 2.90 19.45 -2.37
N ASN A 7 2.42 18.72 -1.36
CA ASN A 7 1.58 17.55 -1.57
C ASN A 7 0.22 17.91 -2.21
N HIS A 8 -0.37 19.05 -1.81
CA HIS A 8 -1.62 19.55 -2.41
C HIS A 8 -1.44 20.06 -3.84
N ARG A 9 -0.31 20.70 -4.17
CA ARG A 9 0.03 21.15 -5.54
C ARG A 9 0.43 19.99 -6.45
N VAL A 10 1.13 18.98 -5.94
CA VAL A 10 1.42 17.75 -6.68
C VAL A 10 0.12 16.99 -6.97
N LYS A 11 -0.78 16.86 -5.97
CA LYS A 11 -2.11 16.26 -6.17
C LYS A 11 -2.93 17.01 -7.23
N SER A 12 -2.92 18.34 -7.23
CA SER A 12 -3.62 19.18 -8.22
C SER A 12 -3.07 19.03 -9.66
N VAL A 13 -1.75 18.84 -9.82
CA VAL A 13 -1.14 18.58 -11.14
C VAL A 13 -1.45 17.15 -11.63
N PHE A 14 -1.52 16.18 -10.70
CA PHE A 14 -1.89 14.80 -10.98
C PHE A 14 -3.37 14.64 -11.37
N ASP A 15 -4.29 15.33 -10.69
CA ASP A 15 -5.74 15.19 -10.91
C ASP A 15 -6.24 15.73 -12.26
N HIS A 16 -5.46 16.59 -12.96
CA HIS A 16 -5.88 17.20 -14.24
C HIS A 16 -5.22 16.60 -15.49
N HIS A 17 -4.21 15.73 -15.34
CA HIS A 17 -3.42 15.24 -16.49
C HIS A 17 -3.32 13.72 -16.57
N PHE A 18 -4.00 12.99 -15.69
CA PHE A 18 -3.88 11.55 -15.56
C PHE A 18 -5.26 10.91 -15.37
N ASP A 19 -5.81 10.29 -16.42
CA ASP A 19 -7.02 9.48 -16.33
C ASP A 19 -6.62 8.02 -16.01
N PRO A 20 -6.93 7.48 -14.82
CA PRO A 20 -6.62 6.09 -14.47
C PRO A 20 -7.35 5.07 -15.36
N ARG A 21 -8.42 5.46 -16.07
CA ARG A 21 -9.13 4.60 -17.03
C ARG A 21 -8.33 4.34 -18.30
N ASP A 22 -7.41 5.24 -18.65
CA ASP A 22 -6.56 5.07 -19.84
C ASP A 22 -5.59 3.89 -19.67
N GLN A 23 -5.08 3.66 -18.45
CA GLN A 23 -4.14 2.56 -18.19
C GLN A 23 -4.81 1.19 -18.05
N GLN A 24 -5.99 1.12 -17.41
CA GLN A 24 -6.76 -0.12 -17.33
C GLN A 24 -7.23 -0.59 -18.72
N ALA A 25 -7.45 0.35 -19.66
CA ALA A 25 -7.91 0.08 -21.02
C ALA A 25 -6.76 -0.12 -22.05
N GLY A 26 -5.49 -0.18 -21.61
CA GLY A 26 -4.34 -0.31 -22.51
C GLY A 26 -4.11 0.90 -23.42
N ARG A 27 -4.73 2.05 -23.12
CA ARG A 27 -4.58 3.29 -23.88
C ARG A 27 -3.27 3.97 -23.48
N LYS A 28 -2.50 4.43 -24.47
CA LYS A 28 -1.20 5.06 -24.22
C LYS A 28 -1.41 6.29 -23.32
N PRO A 29 -0.66 6.44 -22.21
CA PRO A 29 -0.81 7.58 -21.32
C PRO A 29 -0.60 8.89 -22.09
N GLY A 30 -1.33 9.93 -21.71
CA GLY A 30 -1.16 11.26 -22.27
C GLY A 30 0.32 11.67 -22.30
N ARG A 31 0.75 12.32 -23.39
CA ARG A 31 2.16 12.68 -23.63
C ARG A 31 2.79 13.45 -22.46
N ILE A 32 1.96 14.21 -21.74
CA ILE A 32 2.34 15.02 -20.57
C ILE A 32 2.69 14.12 -19.36
N GLY A 33 1.85 13.14 -19.03
CA GLY A 33 2.11 12.20 -17.93
C GLY A 33 3.37 11.35 -18.15
N SER A 34 3.63 10.97 -19.41
CA SER A 34 4.87 10.28 -19.77
C SER A 34 6.12 11.16 -19.62
N ALA A 35 6.07 12.41 -20.09
CA ALA A 35 7.18 13.35 -19.95
C ALA A 35 7.49 13.66 -18.47
N LEU A 36 6.47 13.86 -17.65
CA LEU A 36 6.63 14.10 -16.21
C LEU A 36 7.34 12.94 -15.50
N CYS A 37 6.93 11.70 -15.80
CA CYS A 37 7.53 10.48 -15.22
C CYS A 37 8.97 10.23 -15.70
N HIS A 38 9.37 10.77 -16.85
CA HIS A 38 10.72 10.55 -17.41
C HIS A 38 11.69 11.69 -17.11
N THR A 39 11.22 12.91 -16.86
CA THR A 39 12.10 14.08 -16.76
C THR A 39 12.13 14.70 -15.36
N PHE A 40 10.99 14.82 -14.68
CA PHE A 40 10.91 15.53 -13.40
C PHE A 40 10.82 14.59 -12.20
N MET A 41 9.98 13.55 -12.29
CA MET A 41 9.77 12.63 -11.16
C MET A 41 11.02 11.86 -10.71
N PRO A 42 11.90 11.36 -11.60
CA PRO A 42 13.11 10.66 -11.17
C PRO A 42 14.04 11.55 -10.34
N LEU A 43 14.19 12.82 -10.74
CA LEU A 43 15.01 13.79 -10.03
C LEU A 43 14.39 14.15 -8.67
N LEU A 44 13.07 14.36 -8.64
CA LEU A 44 12.35 14.70 -7.41
C LEU A 44 12.41 13.56 -6.37
N VAL A 45 12.26 12.31 -6.79
CA VAL A 45 12.37 11.15 -5.90
C VAL A 45 13.79 11.01 -5.36
N ARG A 46 14.81 11.18 -6.21
CA ARG A 46 16.22 11.14 -5.76
C ARG A 46 16.54 12.27 -4.78
N LEU A 47 15.99 13.46 -4.99
CA LEU A 47 16.19 14.63 -4.11
C LEU A 47 15.49 14.46 -2.76
N THR A 48 14.28 13.89 -2.74
CA THR A 48 13.47 13.74 -1.52
C THR A 48 13.75 12.44 -0.75
N TRP A 49 14.50 11.50 -1.34
CA TRP A 49 14.88 10.21 -0.74
C TRP A 49 15.37 10.26 0.71
N PRO A 50 16.36 11.11 1.09
CA PRO A 50 16.86 11.14 2.46
C PRO A 50 15.79 11.56 3.49
N LEU A 51 14.77 12.31 3.06
CA LEU A 51 13.65 12.72 3.92
C LEU A 51 12.50 11.71 3.94
N ALA A 52 12.43 10.84 2.93
CA ALA A 52 11.38 9.83 2.77
C ALA A 52 11.72 8.53 3.51
N VAL A 53 12.98 8.08 3.46
CA VAL A 53 13.44 6.84 4.11
C VAL A 53 13.06 6.76 5.60
N PRO A 54 13.31 7.78 6.44
CA PRO A 54 12.93 7.73 7.85
C PRO A 54 11.42 7.71 8.10
N LYS A 55 10.60 8.12 7.12
CA LYS A 55 9.14 8.07 7.21
C LYS A 55 8.59 6.71 6.77
N ILE A 56 9.15 6.16 5.70
CA ILE A 56 8.71 4.88 5.10
C ILE A 56 9.11 3.70 5.99
N PHE A 57 10.35 3.71 6.51
CA PHE A 57 10.90 2.59 7.28
C PHE A 57 10.88 2.82 8.77
N GLY A 58 11.03 4.07 9.22
CA GLY A 58 11.04 4.40 10.64
C GLY A 58 9.73 3.95 11.30
N PRO A 59 9.78 3.35 12.50
CA PRO A 59 10.92 3.25 13.44
C PRO A 59 11.92 2.10 13.17
N ALA A 60 11.65 1.19 12.23
CA ALA A 60 12.56 0.10 11.91
C ALA A 60 13.77 0.60 11.09
N ALA A 61 14.97 0.17 11.46
CA ALA A 61 16.18 0.48 10.71
C ALA A 61 16.20 -0.28 9.38
N VAL A 62 16.54 0.41 8.29
CA VAL A 62 16.81 -0.19 6.99
C VAL A 62 18.30 -0.11 6.70
N SER A 63 18.87 -1.18 6.13
CA SER A 63 20.28 -1.15 5.72
C SER A 63 20.50 -0.07 4.65
N THR A 64 21.65 0.59 4.67
CA THR A 64 21.99 1.64 3.69
C THR A 64 22.04 1.10 2.26
N VAL A 65 22.41 -0.17 2.08
CA VAL A 65 22.43 -0.89 0.80
C VAL A 65 21.01 -1.16 0.30
N SER A 66 20.11 -1.63 1.18
CA SER A 66 18.69 -1.83 0.81
C SER A 66 18.03 -0.51 0.46
N ALA A 67 18.29 0.55 1.24
CA ALA A 67 17.75 1.87 0.97
C ALA A 67 18.27 2.44 -0.36
N SER A 68 19.54 2.25 -0.71
CA SER A 68 20.08 2.72 -1.99
C SER A 68 19.53 1.92 -3.18
N ALA A 69 19.38 0.59 -3.04
CA ALA A 69 18.75 -0.25 -4.06
C ALA A 69 17.29 0.13 -4.29
N MET A 70 16.52 0.38 -3.22
CA MET A 70 15.14 0.83 -3.31
C MET A 70 15.02 2.22 -3.91
N LYS A 71 15.97 3.13 -3.63
CA LYS A 71 16.03 4.45 -4.28
C LYS A 71 16.12 4.32 -5.80
N GLU A 72 17.04 3.49 -6.28
CA GLU A 72 17.25 3.31 -7.71
C GLU A 72 16.02 2.68 -8.35
N LEU A 73 15.44 1.65 -7.73
CA LEU A 73 14.20 1.04 -8.20
C LEU A 73 13.03 2.04 -8.23
N ALA A 74 12.79 2.77 -7.14
CA ALA A 74 11.70 3.73 -7.02
C ALA A 74 11.84 4.91 -7.99
N SER A 75 13.07 5.32 -8.32
CA SER A 75 13.32 6.42 -9.27
C SER A 75 13.19 6.02 -10.74
N ARG A 76 13.02 4.73 -11.05
CA ARG A 76 12.85 4.28 -12.45
C ARG A 76 11.53 4.83 -13.03
N PRO A 77 11.55 5.43 -14.23
CA PRO A 77 10.35 5.99 -14.86
C PRO A 77 9.18 5.00 -15.00
N SER A 78 9.48 3.71 -15.24
CA SER A 78 8.46 2.66 -15.31
C SER A 78 7.79 2.41 -13.96
N GLN A 79 8.56 2.40 -12.87
CA GLN A 79 8.06 2.21 -11.50
C GLN A 79 7.24 3.42 -11.04
N LEU A 80 7.70 4.63 -11.34
CA LEU A 80 6.96 5.86 -11.09
C LEU A 80 5.61 5.88 -11.80
N ARG A 81 5.60 5.44 -13.07
CA ARG A 81 4.36 5.30 -13.84
C ARG A 81 3.42 4.26 -13.23
N SER A 82 3.94 3.10 -12.83
CA SER A 82 3.15 2.03 -12.20
C SER A 82 2.55 2.49 -10.88
N THR A 83 3.37 3.11 -10.03
CA THR A 83 2.95 3.64 -8.72
C THR A 83 1.89 4.73 -8.88
N SER A 84 2.04 5.61 -9.89
CA SER A 84 1.04 6.63 -10.24
C SER A 84 -0.30 6.00 -10.66
N ALA A 85 -0.25 4.97 -11.51
CA ALA A 85 -1.42 4.22 -11.96
C ALA A 85 -2.18 3.64 -10.76
N GLU A 86 -1.45 2.93 -9.91
CA GLU A 86 -1.99 2.26 -8.73
C GLU A 86 -2.55 3.26 -7.71
N SER A 87 -1.86 4.39 -7.50
CA SER A 87 -2.35 5.48 -6.64
C SER A 87 -3.65 6.08 -7.18
N GLY A 88 -3.78 6.20 -8.50
CA GLY A 88 -5.02 6.66 -9.15
C GLY A 88 -6.21 5.73 -8.89
N LEU A 89 -5.97 4.42 -8.72
CA LEU A 89 -6.99 3.43 -8.41
C LEU A 89 -7.48 3.49 -6.96
N LEU A 90 -6.76 4.16 -6.05
CA LEU A 90 -7.17 4.31 -4.65
C LEU A 90 -8.45 5.14 -4.47
N VAL A 91 -8.68 6.12 -5.33
CA VAL A 91 -9.88 6.98 -5.27
C VAL A 91 -11.15 6.20 -5.63
N PRO A 92 -11.24 5.52 -6.79
CA PRO A 92 -12.43 4.73 -7.12
C PRO A 92 -12.58 3.51 -6.20
N SER A 93 -11.50 2.91 -5.68
CA SER A 93 -11.61 1.76 -4.78
C SER A 93 -12.27 2.09 -3.45
N ALA A 94 -12.25 3.36 -3.01
CA ALA A 94 -13.00 3.80 -1.84
C ALA A 94 -14.53 3.58 -1.97
N LEU A 95 -15.05 3.54 -3.21
CA LEU A 95 -16.46 3.25 -3.48
C LEU A 95 -16.81 1.77 -3.24
N LEU A 96 -15.82 0.87 -3.26
CA LEU A 96 -16.00 -0.58 -3.04
C LEU A 96 -16.09 -0.96 -1.56
N ARG A 97 -16.00 0.02 -0.65
CA ARG A 97 -16.04 -0.24 0.80
C ARG A 97 -17.28 -1.01 1.25
N SER A 98 -18.44 -0.79 0.61
CA SER A 98 -19.67 -1.51 0.93
C SER A 98 -19.57 -3.01 0.69
N SER A 99 -18.75 -3.42 -0.29
CA SER A 99 -18.57 -4.82 -0.67
C SER A 99 -17.54 -5.56 0.19
N TYR A 100 -16.88 -4.90 1.14
CA TYR A 100 -15.98 -5.58 2.09
C TYR A 100 -16.71 -6.63 2.95
N LYS A 101 -18.02 -6.43 3.17
CA LYS A 101 -18.88 -7.39 3.89
C LYS A 101 -19.12 -8.69 3.11
N GLU A 102 -18.90 -8.68 1.79
CA GLU A 102 -19.08 -9.83 0.93
C GLU A 102 -17.83 -10.75 0.93
N VAL A 103 -16.70 -10.26 1.47
CA VAL A 103 -15.49 -11.07 1.63
C VAL A 103 -15.76 -12.18 2.64
N SER A 104 -15.96 -13.38 2.10
CA SER A 104 -16.35 -14.58 2.88
C SER A 104 -15.18 -15.51 3.16
N VAL A 105 -14.00 -15.22 2.57
CA VAL A 105 -12.77 -15.99 2.79
C VAL A 105 -12.01 -15.45 4.00
N PRO A 106 -11.30 -16.30 4.78
CA PRO A 106 -10.43 -15.83 5.84
C PRO A 106 -9.38 -14.85 5.32
N ALA A 107 -9.31 -13.68 5.96
CA ALA A 107 -8.41 -12.60 5.56
C ALA A 107 -7.55 -12.15 6.74
N GLY A 108 -6.24 -11.97 6.52
CA GLY A 108 -5.31 -11.44 7.52
C GLY A 108 -4.94 -9.98 7.23
N ILE A 109 -5.06 -9.11 8.23
CA ILE A 109 -4.73 -7.69 8.17
C ILE A 109 -3.53 -7.43 9.08
N LEU A 110 -2.44 -6.92 8.50
CA LEU A 110 -1.21 -6.60 9.22
C LEU A 110 -0.90 -5.11 9.06
N ALA A 111 -0.65 -4.42 10.16
CA ALA A 111 -0.29 -2.99 10.13
C ALA A 111 0.79 -2.67 11.16
N GLY A 112 1.67 -1.72 10.85
CA GLY A 112 2.64 -1.18 11.80
C GLY A 112 2.02 -0.08 12.67
N ASP A 113 2.31 -0.07 13.98
CA ASP A 113 1.88 1.00 14.89
C ASP A 113 2.68 2.30 14.73
N GLY A 114 3.88 2.20 14.17
CA GLY A 114 4.82 3.29 13.98
C GLY A 114 4.77 3.89 12.59
N ASP A 115 3.72 3.62 11.79
CA ASP A 115 3.54 4.23 10.48
C ASP A 115 3.45 5.76 10.61
N ARG A 116 4.35 6.46 9.89
CA ARG A 116 4.45 7.93 9.89
C ARG A 116 3.86 8.56 8.63
N LEU A 117 3.44 7.76 7.65
CA LEU A 117 2.80 8.20 6.41
C LEU A 117 1.28 8.25 6.58
N LEU A 118 0.70 7.21 7.15
CA LEU A 118 -0.74 7.04 7.30
C LEU A 118 -1.09 6.53 8.70
N ASP A 119 -2.33 6.75 9.13
CA ASP A 119 -2.88 6.08 10.32
C ASP A 119 -3.19 4.61 10.00
N ALA A 120 -2.14 3.81 9.79
CA ALA A 120 -2.26 2.41 9.40
C ALA A 120 -3.00 1.60 10.47
N LYS A 121 -2.75 1.89 11.75
CA LYS A 121 -3.47 1.26 12.87
C LYS A 121 -4.97 1.53 12.81
N GLY A 122 -5.37 2.81 12.70
CA GLY A 122 -6.79 3.16 12.60
C GLY A 122 -7.45 2.62 11.34
N GLN A 123 -6.75 2.66 10.19
CA GLN A 123 -7.23 2.09 8.95
C GLN A 123 -7.39 0.56 9.02
N ALA A 124 -6.45 -0.15 9.65
CA ALA A 124 -6.53 -1.60 9.84
C ALA A 124 -7.71 -1.99 10.73
N HIS A 125 -7.92 -1.28 11.85
CA HIS A 125 -9.09 -1.51 12.70
C HIS A 125 -10.41 -1.26 11.97
N ARG A 126 -10.48 -0.19 11.17
CA ARG A 126 -11.66 0.09 10.35
C ARG A 126 -11.91 -0.99 9.31
N LEU A 127 -10.86 -1.47 8.63
CA LEU A 127 -10.98 -2.55 7.65
C LEU A 127 -11.41 -3.86 8.30
N HIS A 128 -10.84 -4.20 9.47
CA HIS A 128 -11.23 -5.38 10.23
C HIS A 128 -12.71 -5.35 10.64
N ALA A 129 -13.23 -4.18 11.02
CA ALA A 129 -14.64 -4.01 11.31
C ALA A 129 -15.55 -4.16 10.07
N ASP A 130 -15.03 -3.81 8.88
CA ASP A 130 -15.78 -3.87 7.62
C ASP A 130 -15.68 -5.26 6.93
N VAL A 131 -14.68 -6.09 7.27
CA VAL A 131 -14.43 -7.43 6.70
C VAL A 131 -14.74 -8.52 7.74
N PRO A 132 -15.89 -9.21 7.63
CA PRO A 132 -16.28 -10.26 8.56
C PRO A 132 -15.26 -11.40 8.64
N GLY A 133 -15.00 -11.90 9.86
CA GLY A 133 -14.10 -13.04 10.07
C GLY A 133 -12.62 -12.76 9.76
N SER A 134 -12.24 -11.51 9.51
CA SER A 134 -10.85 -11.15 9.32
C SER A 134 -10.05 -11.24 10.63
N LEU A 135 -8.75 -11.48 10.49
CA LEU A 135 -7.77 -11.46 11.58
C LEU A 135 -6.99 -10.16 11.49
N ILE A 136 -6.67 -9.54 12.63
CA ILE A 136 -5.87 -8.31 12.67
C ILE A 136 -4.69 -8.48 13.62
N HIS A 137 -3.52 -8.01 13.18
CA HIS A 137 -2.33 -7.93 14.02
C HIS A 137 -1.63 -6.58 13.78
N ILE A 138 -1.51 -5.79 14.85
CA ILE A 138 -0.75 -4.54 14.86
C ILE A 138 0.69 -4.81 15.35
N VAL A 139 1.65 -4.75 14.43
CA VAL A 139 3.06 -5.01 14.73
C VAL A 139 3.68 -3.78 15.39
N GLN A 140 4.23 -4.00 16.59
CA GLN A 140 4.91 -2.96 17.35
C GLN A 140 6.24 -2.56 16.71
N ASN A 141 6.60 -1.29 16.83
CA ASN A 141 7.85 -0.73 16.31
C ASN A 141 8.07 -1.01 14.81
N SER A 142 6.98 -1.08 14.04
CA SER A 142 7.04 -1.25 12.58
C SER A 142 6.45 -0.04 11.87
N GLY A 143 7.14 0.41 10.83
CA GLY A 143 6.73 1.54 10.00
C GLY A 143 5.74 1.14 8.91
N HIS A 144 5.64 1.98 7.88
CA HIS A 144 4.74 1.78 6.74
C HIS A 144 4.98 0.45 6.02
N MET A 145 6.24 0.07 5.85
CA MET A 145 6.64 -1.17 5.16
C MET A 145 6.68 -2.37 6.11
N VAL A 146 5.58 -2.65 6.81
CA VAL A 146 5.50 -3.74 7.82
C VAL A 146 5.91 -5.11 7.27
N HIS A 147 5.65 -5.36 5.99
CA HIS A 147 6.04 -6.59 5.30
C HIS A 147 7.56 -6.75 5.16
N HIS A 148 8.31 -5.64 5.16
CA HIS A 148 9.77 -5.64 5.13
C HIS A 148 10.36 -5.71 6.55
N SER A 149 9.81 -4.94 7.50
CA SER A 149 10.35 -4.90 8.88
C SER A 149 9.99 -6.12 9.72
N ALA A 150 8.87 -6.78 9.43
CA ALA A 150 8.33 -7.86 10.24
C ALA A 150 7.91 -9.08 9.40
N SER A 151 8.82 -9.59 8.58
CA SER A 151 8.58 -10.76 7.73
C SER A 151 8.09 -12.00 8.50
N GLN A 152 8.55 -12.19 9.73
CA GLN A 152 8.06 -13.27 10.61
C GLN A 152 6.60 -13.10 10.99
N ALA A 153 6.14 -11.86 11.24
CA ALA A 153 4.73 -11.59 11.53
C ALA A 153 3.85 -11.85 10.30
N VAL A 154 4.36 -11.58 9.09
CA VAL A 154 3.69 -11.93 7.83
C VAL A 154 3.53 -13.45 7.71
N LEU A 155 4.61 -14.22 7.90
CA LEU A 155 4.57 -15.68 7.84
C LEU A 155 3.60 -16.27 8.88
N ALA A 156 3.65 -15.77 10.12
CA ALA A 156 2.73 -16.20 11.19
C ALA A 156 1.26 -15.93 10.83
N MET A 157 0.96 -14.76 10.25
CA MET A 157 -0.38 -14.43 9.78
C MET A 157 -0.83 -15.37 8.66
N ILE A 158 0.04 -15.69 7.69
CA ILE A 158 -0.27 -16.65 6.62
C ILE A 158 -0.63 -18.01 7.21
N HIS A 159 0.17 -18.54 8.14
CA HIS A 159 -0.12 -19.82 8.80
C HIS A 159 -1.45 -19.80 9.54
N THR A 160 -1.77 -18.69 10.22
CA THR A 160 -3.03 -18.55 10.96
C THR A 160 -4.22 -18.51 10.01
N VAL A 161 -4.16 -17.73 8.93
CA VAL A 161 -5.21 -17.65 7.92
C VAL A 161 -5.49 -19.03 7.29
N VAL A 162 -4.44 -19.78 6.96
CA VAL A 162 -4.56 -21.14 6.40
C VAL A 162 -5.21 -22.10 7.41
N ALA A 163 -4.80 -22.04 8.68
CA ALA A 163 -5.40 -22.86 9.73
C ALA A 163 -6.89 -22.53 9.95
N THR A 164 -7.26 -21.24 9.94
CA THR A 164 -8.66 -20.79 10.03
C THR A 164 -9.48 -21.28 8.85
N ALA A 165 -8.94 -21.23 7.63
CA ALA A 165 -9.60 -21.76 6.44
C ALA A 165 -9.88 -23.26 6.57
N GLY A 166 -8.88 -24.06 6.97
CA GLY A 166 -9.05 -25.49 7.17
C GLY A 166 -10.07 -25.85 8.25
N ALA A 167 -10.13 -25.09 9.35
CA ALA A 167 -11.11 -25.28 10.40
C ALA A 167 -12.55 -24.96 9.94
N ASN A 168 -12.73 -23.92 9.12
CA ASN A 168 -14.03 -23.58 8.55
C ASN A 168 -14.53 -24.67 7.60
N ASP A 169 -13.66 -25.17 6.71
CA ASP A 169 -14.02 -26.25 5.76
C ASP A 169 -14.47 -27.53 6.49
N GLU A 170 -13.76 -27.89 7.56
CA GLU A 170 -14.09 -29.04 8.38
C GLU A 170 -15.42 -28.86 9.12
N ALA A 171 -15.69 -27.66 9.65
CA ALA A 171 -16.96 -27.35 10.29
C ALA A 171 -18.14 -27.41 9.29
N LEU A 172 -17.96 -26.90 8.07
CA LEU A 172 -18.96 -27.00 7.01
C LEU A 172 -19.28 -28.47 6.68
N ARG A 173 -18.26 -29.34 6.54
CA ARG A 173 -18.47 -30.77 6.25
C ARG A 173 -19.33 -31.46 7.30
N ARG A 174 -19.09 -31.21 8.58
CA ARG A 174 -19.86 -31.83 9.68
C ARG A 174 -21.31 -31.37 9.79
N THR A 175 -21.65 -30.20 9.25
CA THR A 175 -23.05 -29.71 9.24
C THR A 175 -23.92 -30.34 8.16
N HIS A 176 -23.30 -31.05 7.21
CA HIS A 176 -23.98 -31.70 6.08
C HIS A 176 -24.17 -33.22 6.26
N ASP A 177 -23.69 -33.80 7.36
CA ASP A 177 -23.94 -35.19 7.81
C ASP A 177 -25.02 -35.22 8.91
#